data_AF-I0AIB2-F1
#
_entry.id   AF-I0AIB2-F1
#
_cell.length_a   1.000
_cell.length_b   1.000
_cell.length_c   1.000
_cell.angle_alpha   90.00
_cell.angle_beta   90.00
_cell.angle_gamma   90.00
#
_symmetry.space_group_name_H-M   'P 1'
#
loop_
_entity.id
_entity.type
_entity.pdbx_description
1 polymer ?
#
loop_
_entity_poly.entity_id
_entity_poly.type
_entity_poly.pdbx_seq_one_letter_code
_entity_poly.pdbx_strand_id
1 'polypeptide(L)'
;MTYDIMMKKKFVNKKEAKQLISKLGDEFAVIKNPGYIHPEYELYPLAEKIRKTNKLVAAVMDMDGTTTTTEVLCIHSLEFMIRKFSGRMDKTIWQGLTEKDYPHIIGNSTTKHVEYLISTYSKSFKKNEIIKSFLFAAVWTIFFGKDQQRKDEVLLNLKSFGCHNLIDDPFIRKFKNINALVDEDKEQISEYLFNKYKNYFNTFGFSDYVRLGIDVYYQRYHEILERIRLGESRFIAEELFSDANKHLIEAMPGIAVFLPMIKGMITEYQELFFDYLIKSYENKTGKTLSNKKIESARKYFYSLCNHFQKLPMKTAIVTSSIFYEADIVLREVFKVIYSELNHLLPDSDFKRNLIEKFSDYNFYYDAVVTASDSSEIRLKPHRDLYSIALYKLNIPKNDFDKVIGFEDSESGTIAIRAAGIGLCAAVPFTQTSGHNFKAASYICKGGIPEVILKHNLFL
;
A
#
# COMPACT_ATOMS: atom_id res chain seq x y z
N MET A 1 21.13 0.66 39.58
CA MET A 1 20.80 2.07 39.27
C MET A 1 19.50 2.04 38.47
N THR A 2 18.39 2.39 39.12
CA THR A 2 17.02 2.24 38.59
C THR A 2 16.80 3.12 37.36
N TYR A 3 15.93 2.67 36.45
CA TYR A 3 15.63 3.29 35.14
C TYR A 3 15.34 4.80 35.23
N ASP A 4 14.76 5.24 36.35
CA ASP A 4 14.42 6.65 36.64
C ASP A 4 15.63 7.58 36.85
N ILE A 5 16.79 7.06 37.25
CA ILE A 5 17.99 7.89 37.48
C ILE A 5 18.69 8.22 36.15
N MET A 6 18.64 7.32 35.15
CA MET A 6 19.24 7.55 33.83
C MET A 6 18.46 8.59 33.00
N MET A 7 17.14 8.67 33.16
CA MET A 7 16.29 9.63 32.43
C MET A 7 16.40 11.08 32.93
N LYS A 8 17.02 11.35 34.10
CA LYS A 8 17.22 12.73 34.58
C LYS A 8 18.23 13.53 33.77
N LYS A 9 19.13 12.86 33.02
CA LYS A 9 20.17 13.52 32.24
C LYS A 9 19.73 13.60 30.76
N LYS A 10 19.21 14.78 30.37
CA LYS A 10 18.70 15.04 29.01
C LYS A 10 19.78 14.97 27.90
N PHE A 11 21.04 15.20 28.27
CA PHE A 11 22.19 15.17 27.35
C PHE A 11 23.24 14.17 27.82
N VAL A 12 23.62 13.25 26.94
CA VAL A 12 24.58 12.19 27.22
C VAL A 12 25.75 12.25 26.24
N ASN A 13 26.93 11.83 26.67
CA ASN A 13 28.08 11.72 25.77
C ASN A 13 28.04 10.43 24.93
N LYS A 14 28.97 10.29 23.98
CA LYS A 14 29.05 9.12 23.08
C LYS A 14 29.11 7.77 23.80
N LYS A 15 29.84 7.68 24.93
CA LYS A 15 29.99 6.42 25.68
C LYS A 15 28.68 6.04 26.38
N GLU A 16 28.02 7.03 26.99
CA GLU A 16 26.70 6.87 27.62
C GLU A 16 25.64 6.49 26.57
N ALA A 17 25.63 7.16 25.41
CA ALA A 17 24.70 6.86 24.31
C ALA A 17 24.87 5.43 23.80
N LYS A 18 26.11 4.94 23.61
CA LYS A 18 26.38 3.55 23.20
C LYS A 18 25.79 2.55 24.20
N GLN A 19 25.92 2.81 25.50
CA GLN A 19 25.38 1.95 26.56
C GLN A 19 23.85 1.98 26.64
N LEU A 20 23.23 3.13 26.35
CA LEU A 20 21.78 3.26 26.29
C LEU A 20 21.22 2.48 25.09
N ILE A 21 21.78 2.71 23.91
CA ILE A 21 21.36 2.04 22.67
C ILE A 21 21.52 0.53 22.80
N SER A 22 22.64 0.03 23.33
CA SER A 22 22.86 -1.42 23.49
C SER A 22 21.87 -2.10 24.45
N LYS A 23 21.13 -1.36 25.27
CA LYS A 23 20.09 -1.90 26.16
C LYS A 23 18.70 -1.96 25.50
N LEU A 24 18.53 -1.36 24.32
CA LEU A 24 17.24 -1.30 23.63
C LEU A 24 16.89 -2.60 22.89
N GLY A 25 17.87 -3.43 22.56
CA GLY A 25 17.69 -4.71 21.88
C GLY A 25 19.00 -5.24 21.31
N ASP A 26 18.94 -6.45 20.74
CA ASP A 26 20.08 -7.12 20.10
C ASP A 26 20.13 -6.91 18.58
N GLU A 27 18.96 -6.69 17.96
CA GLU A 27 18.83 -6.41 16.53
C GLU A 27 18.45 -4.94 16.30
N PHE A 28 19.09 -4.29 15.32
CA PHE A 28 18.79 -2.93 14.92
C PHE A 28 18.63 -2.82 13.40
N ALA A 29 17.66 -2.04 12.96
CA ALA A 29 17.59 -1.57 11.58
C ALA A 29 18.31 -0.22 11.46
N VAL A 30 19.03 -0.04 10.34
CA VAL A 30 19.63 1.23 9.95
C VAL A 30 18.73 1.84 8.87
N ILE A 31 18.11 2.98 9.17
CA ILE A 31 17.22 3.66 8.23
C ILE A 31 17.91 4.94 7.76
N LYS A 32 18.18 5.03 6.46
CA LYS A 32 18.77 6.24 5.87
C LYS A 32 17.71 7.30 5.69
N ASN A 33 17.96 8.50 6.22
CA ASN A 33 17.08 9.64 6.07
C ASN A 33 17.30 10.35 4.73
N PRO A 34 16.30 11.12 4.25
CA PRO A 34 16.49 12.08 3.16
C PRO A 34 17.63 13.08 3.48
N GLY A 35 18.35 13.55 2.46
CA GLY A 35 19.55 14.38 2.66
C GLY A 35 19.31 15.73 3.36
N TYR A 36 18.06 16.18 3.49
CA TYR A 36 17.69 17.39 4.22
C TYR A 36 17.33 17.15 5.69
N ILE A 37 17.43 15.90 6.17
CA ILE A 37 17.13 15.51 7.56
C ILE A 37 18.44 15.18 8.28
N HIS A 38 18.61 15.71 9.50
CA HIS A 38 19.70 15.35 10.40
C HIS A 38 19.16 14.43 11.50
N PRO A 39 19.82 13.28 11.81
CA PRO A 39 21.07 12.77 11.24
C PRO A 39 20.89 12.02 9.90
N GLU A 40 22.00 11.65 9.23
CA GLU A 40 21.98 10.90 7.95
C GLU A 40 21.21 9.57 8.04
N TYR A 41 21.27 8.91 9.19
CA TYR A 41 20.54 7.67 9.44
C TYR A 41 20.06 7.57 10.88
N GLU A 42 19.01 6.80 11.09
CA GLU A 42 18.45 6.46 12.39
C GLU A 42 18.67 4.97 12.69
N LEU A 43 18.92 4.65 13.96
CA LEU A 43 19.03 3.28 14.46
C LEU A 43 17.74 2.92 15.19
N TYR A 44 17.06 1.90 14.69
CA TYR A 44 15.80 1.42 15.26
C TYR A 44 16.01 0.06 15.93
N PRO A 45 15.84 -0.06 17.26
CA PRO A 45 15.80 -1.37 17.89
C PRO A 45 14.60 -2.16 17.37
N LEU A 46 14.83 -3.42 17.00
CA LEU A 46 13.76 -4.32 16.57
C LEU A 46 13.31 -5.16 17.75
N ALA A 47 12.00 -5.35 17.89
CA ALA A 47 11.42 -6.27 18.88
C ALA A 47 12.02 -7.67 18.76
N GLU A 48 11.98 -8.51 19.78
CA GLU A 48 12.46 -9.90 19.66
C GLU A 48 11.53 -10.73 18.74
N LYS A 49 12.04 -11.71 18.00
CA LYS A 49 11.21 -12.53 17.08
C LYS A 49 10.33 -13.47 17.86
N ILE A 50 9.02 -13.21 17.84
CA ILE A 50 8.03 -14.09 18.44
C ILE A 50 7.68 -15.18 17.44
N ARG A 51 7.82 -16.43 17.89
CA ARG A 51 7.53 -17.64 17.10
C ARG A 51 6.12 -18.18 17.37
N LYS A 52 5.67 -18.07 18.60
CA LYS A 52 4.32 -18.44 19.04
C LYS A 52 3.86 -17.47 20.09
N THR A 53 2.56 -17.27 20.17
CA THR A 53 1.92 -16.49 21.23
C THR A 53 0.77 -17.29 21.82
N ASN A 54 0.48 -17.12 23.10
CA ASN A 54 -0.64 -17.80 23.74
C ASN A 54 -1.97 -17.08 23.51
N LYS A 55 -1.93 -15.84 22.99
CA LYS A 55 -3.10 -14.99 22.79
C LYS A 55 -2.82 -13.98 21.70
N LEU A 56 -3.83 -13.74 20.86
CA LEU A 56 -3.84 -12.62 19.92
C LEU A 56 -4.88 -11.59 20.37
N VAL A 57 -4.48 -10.32 20.44
CA VAL A 57 -5.38 -9.20 20.79
C VAL A 57 -5.63 -8.26 19.62
N ALA A 58 -4.69 -8.19 18.67
CA ALA A 58 -4.85 -7.35 17.49
C ALA A 58 -4.08 -7.88 16.27
N ALA A 59 -4.60 -7.57 15.08
CA ALA A 59 -3.91 -7.72 13.81
C ALA A 59 -3.71 -6.34 13.18
N VAL A 60 -2.47 -6.02 12.82
CA VAL A 60 -2.15 -4.85 12.00
C VAL A 60 -1.65 -5.32 10.64
N MET A 61 -2.19 -4.75 9.57
CA MET A 61 -1.98 -5.26 8.22
C MET A 61 -1.59 -4.13 7.30
N ASP A 62 -0.65 -4.37 6.39
CA ASP A 62 -0.57 -3.51 5.21
C ASP A 62 -1.83 -3.64 4.35
N MET A 63 -2.08 -2.63 3.52
CA MET A 63 -3.13 -2.65 2.52
C MET A 63 -2.65 -3.45 1.31
N ASP A 64 -1.68 -2.91 0.57
CA ASP A 64 -1.18 -3.49 -0.67
C ASP A 64 -0.37 -4.76 -0.39
N GLY A 65 -0.41 -5.74 -1.30
CA GLY A 65 0.29 -7.03 -1.18
C GLY A 65 -0.14 -7.93 0.00
N THR A 66 -0.93 -7.44 0.95
CA THR A 66 -1.38 -8.17 2.15
C THR A 66 -2.89 -8.31 2.20
N THR A 67 -3.63 -7.20 2.09
CA THR A 67 -5.10 -7.17 2.10
C THR A 67 -5.67 -7.14 0.69
N THR A 68 -5.04 -6.39 -0.21
CA THR A 68 -5.51 -6.16 -1.57
C THR A 68 -4.35 -6.04 -2.56
N THR A 69 -4.64 -6.12 -3.85
CA THR A 69 -3.71 -5.81 -4.94
C THR A 69 -4.05 -4.44 -5.54
N THR A 70 -3.05 -3.57 -5.67
CA THR A 70 -3.15 -2.31 -6.44
C THR A 70 -2.00 -2.14 -7.43
N GLU A 71 -1.10 -3.11 -7.48
CA GLU A 71 0.17 -3.04 -8.20
C GLU A 71 -0.04 -2.89 -9.70
N VAL A 72 -1.10 -3.50 -10.24
CA VAL A 72 -1.46 -3.37 -11.64
C VAL A 72 -1.71 -1.90 -12.00
N LEU A 73 -2.37 -1.13 -11.12
CA LEU A 73 -2.63 0.29 -11.31
C LEU A 73 -1.35 1.13 -11.14
N CYS A 74 -0.51 0.78 -10.17
CA CYS A 74 0.77 1.44 -9.93
C CYS A 74 1.72 1.24 -11.12
N ILE A 75 1.92 -0.01 -11.58
CA ILE A 75 2.76 -0.35 -12.73
C ILE A 75 2.24 0.35 -13.99
N HIS A 76 0.92 0.32 -14.23
CA HIS A 76 0.32 1.03 -15.36
C HIS A 76 0.63 2.53 -15.33
N SER A 77 0.46 3.18 -14.18
CA SER A 77 0.64 4.63 -14.05
C SER A 77 2.12 5.03 -14.19
N LEU A 78 3.03 4.19 -13.69
CA LEU A 78 4.47 4.36 -13.88
C LEU A 78 4.89 4.16 -15.35
N GLU A 79 4.38 3.10 -16.00
CA GLU A 79 4.62 2.88 -17.41
C GLU A 79 4.07 4.04 -18.26
N PHE A 80 2.86 4.51 -17.95
CA PHE A 80 2.23 5.65 -18.61
C PHE A 80 3.13 6.90 -18.55
N MET A 81 3.71 7.19 -17.39
CA MET A 81 4.66 8.28 -17.23
C MET A 81 5.89 8.13 -18.15
N ILE A 82 6.45 6.93 -18.29
CA ILE A 82 7.57 6.65 -19.22
C ILE A 82 7.14 6.78 -20.68
N ARG A 83 5.95 6.27 -21.04
CA ARG A 83 5.39 6.42 -22.40
C ARG A 83 5.21 7.88 -22.77
N LYS A 84 4.65 8.66 -21.84
CA LYS A 84 4.48 10.11 -21.99
C LYS A 84 5.83 10.80 -22.14
N PHE A 85 6.80 10.55 -21.27
CA PHE A 85 8.12 11.19 -21.36
C PHE A 85 8.92 10.83 -22.61
N SER A 86 8.76 9.62 -23.13
CA SER A 86 9.45 9.16 -24.35
C SER A 86 8.70 9.44 -25.66
N GLY A 87 7.40 9.76 -25.57
CA GLY A 87 6.48 9.82 -26.71
C GLY A 87 6.25 8.45 -27.37
N ARG A 88 6.43 7.35 -26.64
CA ARG A 88 6.27 5.96 -27.13
C ARG A 88 4.98 5.36 -26.59
N MET A 89 3.85 5.89 -27.02
CA MET A 89 2.53 5.42 -26.57
C MET A 89 2.19 4.03 -27.10
N ASP A 90 2.65 3.68 -28.30
CA ASP A 90 2.39 2.38 -28.93
C ASP A 90 3.25 1.26 -28.31
N LYS A 91 2.59 0.15 -27.95
CA LYS A 91 3.21 -1.08 -27.43
C LYS A 91 4.14 -1.74 -28.44
N THR A 92 3.92 -1.56 -29.75
CA THR A 92 4.81 -2.07 -30.80
C THR A 92 6.17 -1.35 -30.81
N ILE A 93 6.20 -0.08 -30.40
CA ILE A 93 7.41 0.75 -30.33
C ILE A 93 8.17 0.51 -29.03
N TRP A 94 7.45 0.36 -27.91
CA TRP A 94 8.03 -0.02 -26.63
C TRP A 94 7.09 -0.95 -25.87
N GLN A 95 7.57 -2.16 -25.60
CA GLN A 95 6.80 -3.23 -24.97
C GLN A 95 6.36 -2.92 -23.54
N GLY A 96 7.00 -1.94 -22.88
CA GLY A 96 6.66 -1.51 -21.53
C GLY A 96 7.70 -1.91 -20.49
N LEU A 97 7.28 -1.83 -19.23
CA LEU A 97 8.08 -2.27 -18.07
C LEU A 97 8.16 -3.80 -18.05
N THR A 98 9.25 -4.33 -17.48
CA THR A 98 9.51 -5.77 -17.44
C THR A 98 9.62 -6.28 -16.01
N GLU A 99 9.62 -7.61 -15.83
CA GLU A 99 9.80 -8.23 -14.50
C GLU A 99 11.09 -7.83 -13.79
N LYS A 100 12.10 -7.35 -14.53
CA LYS A 100 13.34 -6.82 -13.94
C LYS A 100 13.13 -5.50 -13.22
N ASP A 101 12.11 -4.74 -13.60
CA ASP A 101 11.81 -3.43 -13.04
C ASP A 101 10.98 -3.54 -11.75
N TYR A 102 10.11 -4.55 -11.66
CA TYR A 102 9.11 -4.69 -10.58
C TYR A 102 9.68 -4.62 -9.16
N PRO A 103 10.83 -5.27 -8.83
CA PRO A 103 11.42 -5.16 -7.50
C PRO A 103 11.89 -3.74 -7.12
N HIS A 104 12.07 -2.87 -8.10
CA HIS A 104 12.49 -1.49 -7.89
C HIS A 104 11.33 -0.49 -7.91
N ILE A 105 10.15 -0.93 -8.35
CA ILE A 105 8.97 -0.07 -8.53
C ILE A 105 7.74 -0.52 -7.74
N ILE A 106 7.87 -1.51 -6.85
CA ILE A 106 6.82 -2.01 -5.94
C ILE A 106 7.40 -2.19 -4.53
N GLY A 107 6.60 -1.92 -3.49
CA GLY A 107 6.98 -2.09 -2.07
C GLY A 107 8.04 -1.10 -1.55
N ASN A 108 8.13 0.08 -2.18
CA ASN A 108 8.93 1.24 -1.80
C ASN A 108 8.13 2.53 -2.05
N SER A 109 8.68 3.70 -1.69
CA SER A 109 8.01 4.99 -2.00
C SER A 109 7.94 5.27 -3.50
N THR A 110 6.89 5.96 -3.94
CA THR A 110 6.71 6.44 -5.32
C THR A 110 7.94 7.21 -5.81
N THR A 111 8.55 8.04 -4.95
CA THR A 111 9.78 8.78 -5.26
C THR A 111 10.91 7.83 -5.68
N LYS A 112 11.12 6.73 -4.96
CA LYS A 112 12.15 5.74 -5.28
C LYS A 112 11.87 5.02 -6.60
N HIS A 113 10.60 4.72 -6.87
CA HIS A 113 10.18 4.09 -8.13
C HIS A 113 10.52 5.00 -9.32
N VAL A 114 10.14 6.29 -9.21
CA VAL A 114 10.39 7.29 -10.25
C VAL A 114 11.89 7.57 -10.42
N GLU A 115 12.66 7.66 -9.35
CA GLU A 115 14.13 7.78 -9.40
C GLU A 115 14.78 6.63 -10.18
N TYR A 116 14.38 5.38 -9.91
CA TYR A 116 14.86 4.21 -10.64
C TYR A 116 14.50 4.32 -12.12
N LEU A 117 13.22 4.58 -12.45
CA LEU A 117 12.76 4.62 -13.83
C LEU A 117 13.42 5.74 -14.64
N ILE A 118 13.63 6.92 -14.06
CA ILE A 118 14.36 8.00 -14.74
C ILE A 118 15.81 7.60 -14.98
N SER A 119 16.47 7.00 -13.99
CA SER A 119 17.84 6.52 -14.13
C SER A 119 17.96 5.49 -15.26
N THR A 120 16.98 4.59 -15.37
CA THR A 120 16.96 3.50 -16.36
C THR A 120 16.57 3.97 -17.78
N TYR A 121 15.56 4.84 -17.91
CA TYR A 121 14.92 5.14 -19.20
C TYR A 121 15.16 6.55 -19.75
N SER A 122 15.81 7.46 -18.99
CA SER A 122 15.98 8.87 -19.37
C SER A 122 16.59 9.12 -20.74
N LYS A 123 17.45 8.23 -21.23
CA LYS A 123 18.06 8.33 -22.58
C LYS A 123 17.02 8.37 -23.71
N SER A 124 15.82 7.84 -23.47
CA SER A 124 14.74 7.82 -24.45
C SER A 124 13.79 9.02 -24.35
N PHE A 125 13.94 9.86 -23.33
CA PHE A 125 12.99 10.92 -23.05
C PHE A 125 13.15 12.12 -23.99
N LYS A 126 12.02 12.74 -24.30
CA LYS A 126 11.92 13.92 -25.15
C LYS A 126 11.47 15.11 -24.30
N LYS A 127 12.30 16.16 -24.25
CA LYS A 127 12.05 17.37 -23.46
C LYS A 127 10.64 17.94 -23.66
N ASN A 128 10.19 18.04 -24.92
CA ASN A 128 8.88 18.61 -25.24
C ASN A 128 7.73 17.75 -24.69
N GLU A 129 7.87 16.42 -24.74
CA GLU A 129 6.85 15.50 -24.24
C GLU A 129 6.73 15.57 -22.72
N ILE A 130 7.87 15.71 -22.01
CA ILE A 130 7.90 15.91 -20.56
C ILE A 130 7.16 17.20 -20.19
N ILE A 131 7.48 18.31 -20.85
CA ILE A 131 6.83 19.61 -20.60
C ILE A 131 5.32 19.51 -20.85
N LYS A 132 4.92 18.96 -22.01
CA LYS A 132 3.50 18.80 -22.37
C LYS A 132 2.77 17.97 -21.32
N SER A 133 3.38 16.85 -20.90
CA SER A 133 2.78 15.93 -19.92
C SER A 133 2.67 16.53 -18.53
N PHE A 134 3.71 17.22 -18.05
CA PHE A 134 3.68 17.90 -16.76
C PHE A 134 2.64 19.02 -16.71
N LEU A 135 2.59 19.89 -17.72
CA LEU A 135 1.66 21.02 -17.71
C LEU A 135 0.20 20.53 -17.69
N PHE A 136 -0.10 19.48 -18.47
CA PHE A 136 -1.39 18.82 -18.41
C PHE A 136 -1.66 18.21 -17.03
N ALA A 137 -0.69 17.46 -16.49
CA ALA A 137 -0.82 16.85 -15.17
C ALA A 137 -1.09 17.90 -14.08
N ALA A 138 -0.39 19.03 -14.14
CA ALA A 138 -0.56 20.11 -13.18
C ALA A 138 -1.98 20.71 -13.23
N VAL A 139 -2.49 21.00 -14.43
CA VAL A 139 -3.89 21.47 -14.59
C VAL A 139 -4.86 20.41 -14.08
N TRP A 140 -4.69 19.16 -14.51
CA TRP A 140 -5.59 18.10 -14.11
C TRP A 140 -5.66 17.97 -12.58
N THR A 141 -4.50 17.90 -11.91
CA THR A 141 -4.44 17.77 -10.45
C THR A 141 -5.09 18.94 -9.73
N ILE A 142 -4.86 20.18 -10.18
CA ILE A 142 -5.41 21.38 -9.52
C ILE A 142 -6.93 21.44 -9.65
N PHE A 143 -7.45 21.23 -10.85
CA PHE A 143 -8.87 21.44 -11.16
C PHE A 143 -9.74 20.22 -10.88
N PHE A 144 -9.24 19.01 -11.15
CA PHE A 144 -10.01 17.77 -11.09
C PHE A 144 -9.58 16.85 -9.93
N GLY A 145 -8.30 16.90 -9.55
CA GLY A 145 -7.77 16.14 -8.42
C GLY A 145 -8.51 16.43 -7.11
N LYS A 146 -8.58 15.43 -6.23
CA LYS A 146 -9.29 15.52 -4.95
C LYS A 146 -8.37 15.68 -3.74
N ASP A 147 -7.12 15.28 -3.87
CA ASP A 147 -6.14 15.39 -2.77
C ASP A 147 -5.53 16.80 -2.68
N GLN A 148 -5.68 17.46 -1.53
CA GLN A 148 -5.24 18.84 -1.35
C GLN A 148 -3.72 18.96 -1.24
N GLN A 149 -3.06 18.02 -0.55
CA GLN A 149 -1.61 18.04 -0.42
C GLN A 149 -0.93 17.95 -1.79
N ARG A 150 -1.44 17.06 -2.65
CA ARG A 150 -0.99 16.88 -4.02
C ARG A 150 -1.19 18.13 -4.88
N LYS A 151 -2.28 18.89 -4.66
CA LYS A 151 -2.45 20.20 -5.29
C LYS A 151 -1.39 21.19 -4.84
N ASP A 152 -1.10 21.25 -3.55
CA ASP A 152 -0.12 22.17 -2.99
C ASP A 152 1.30 21.85 -3.50
N GLU A 153 1.66 20.57 -3.59
CA GLU A 153 2.92 20.09 -4.18
C GLU A 153 3.06 20.48 -5.65
N VAL A 154 2.01 20.29 -6.46
CA VAL A 154 1.99 20.70 -7.87
C VAL A 154 2.09 22.22 -8.02
N LEU A 155 1.43 22.99 -7.16
CA LEU A 155 1.52 24.46 -7.16
C LEU A 155 2.95 24.93 -6.83
N LEU A 156 3.63 24.27 -5.90
CA LEU A 156 5.05 24.53 -5.62
C LEU A 156 5.93 24.20 -6.82
N ASN A 157 5.67 23.09 -7.52
CA ASN A 157 6.38 22.74 -8.75
C ASN A 157 6.16 23.80 -9.83
N LEU A 158 4.91 24.23 -10.08
CA LEU A 158 4.60 25.31 -11.03
C LEU A 158 5.32 26.62 -10.68
N LYS A 159 5.40 26.99 -9.39
CA LYS A 159 6.17 28.15 -8.93
C LYS A 159 7.66 27.99 -9.24
N SER A 160 8.24 26.82 -8.99
CA SER A 160 9.67 26.59 -9.23
C SER A 160 10.07 26.67 -10.71
N PHE A 161 9.15 26.34 -11.63
CA PHE A 161 9.34 26.51 -13.08
C PHE A 161 8.86 27.88 -13.61
N GLY A 162 8.39 28.79 -12.76
CA GLY A 162 7.89 30.11 -13.20
C GLY A 162 6.52 30.08 -13.90
N CYS A 163 5.81 28.95 -13.85
CA CYS A 163 4.51 28.73 -14.51
C CYS A 163 3.30 28.90 -13.57
N HIS A 164 3.46 29.54 -12.40
CA HIS A 164 2.39 29.67 -11.41
C HIS A 164 1.13 30.38 -11.92
N ASN A 165 1.27 31.32 -12.86
CA ASN A 165 0.14 32.04 -13.48
C ASN A 165 -0.77 31.15 -14.34
N LEU A 166 -0.38 29.91 -14.61
CA LEU A 166 -1.18 28.94 -15.36
C LEU A 166 -2.57 28.72 -14.76
N ILE A 167 -2.71 28.81 -13.43
CA ILE A 167 -4.00 28.62 -12.74
C ILE A 167 -4.98 29.77 -13.00
N ASP A 168 -4.45 30.95 -13.36
CA ASP A 168 -5.24 32.14 -13.64
C ASP A 168 -5.53 32.31 -15.14
N ASP A 169 -5.08 31.37 -15.95
CA ASP A 169 -5.22 31.38 -17.39
C ASP A 169 -6.71 31.36 -17.80
N PRO A 170 -7.20 32.37 -18.54
CA PRO A 170 -8.60 32.43 -18.95
C PRO A 170 -9.06 31.25 -19.79
N PHE A 171 -8.16 30.61 -20.55
CA PHE A 171 -8.48 29.41 -21.31
C PHE A 171 -8.75 28.22 -20.37
N ILE A 172 -7.88 28.03 -19.36
CA ILE A 172 -7.98 26.92 -18.42
C ILE A 172 -9.17 27.10 -17.47
N ARG A 173 -9.48 28.33 -17.04
CA ARG A 173 -10.60 28.60 -16.14
C ARG A 173 -11.96 28.15 -16.69
N LYS A 174 -12.11 28.02 -18.01
CA LYS A 174 -13.34 27.49 -18.63
C LYS A 174 -13.63 26.04 -18.22
N PHE A 175 -12.59 25.28 -17.90
CA PHE A 175 -12.70 23.87 -17.52
C PHE A 175 -12.93 23.65 -16.02
N LYS A 176 -12.90 24.72 -15.20
CA LYS A 176 -12.98 24.62 -13.73
C LYS A 176 -14.25 23.96 -13.20
N ASN A 177 -15.36 24.13 -13.91
CA ASN A 177 -16.68 23.63 -13.50
C ASN A 177 -17.13 22.40 -14.29
N ILE A 178 -16.25 21.81 -15.09
CA ILE A 178 -16.55 20.61 -15.86
C ILE A 178 -16.28 19.39 -14.99
N ASN A 179 -17.15 18.39 -15.07
CA ASN A 179 -17.04 17.18 -14.24
C ASN A 179 -15.99 16.19 -14.76
N ALA A 180 -15.82 16.09 -16.08
CA ALA A 180 -14.87 15.20 -16.73
C ALA A 180 -14.39 15.78 -18.07
N LEU A 181 -13.14 15.52 -18.43
CA LEU A 181 -12.55 15.92 -19.70
C LEU A 181 -12.70 14.80 -20.73
N VAL A 182 -13.18 15.11 -21.94
CA VAL A 182 -13.09 14.19 -23.08
C VAL A 182 -11.69 14.25 -23.71
N ASP A 183 -11.33 13.27 -24.52
CA ASP A 183 -9.96 13.18 -25.09
C ASP A 183 -9.59 14.39 -25.95
N GLU A 184 -10.57 14.95 -26.69
CA GLU A 184 -10.39 16.20 -27.45
C GLU A 184 -10.01 17.38 -26.54
N ASP A 185 -10.66 17.51 -25.37
CA ASP A 185 -10.32 18.55 -24.39
C ASP A 185 -8.90 18.34 -23.85
N LYS A 186 -8.53 17.08 -23.55
CA LYS A 186 -7.20 16.75 -23.01
C LYS A 186 -6.11 17.13 -24.00
N GLU A 187 -6.30 16.84 -25.30
CA GLU A 187 -5.37 17.21 -26.35
C GLU A 187 -5.29 18.73 -26.52
N GLN A 188 -6.43 19.41 -26.61
CA GLN A 188 -6.50 20.86 -26.75
C GLN A 188 -5.82 21.60 -25.59
N ILE A 189 -6.09 21.19 -24.34
CA ILE A 189 -5.45 21.74 -23.14
C ILE A 189 -3.93 21.51 -23.21
N SER A 190 -3.50 20.29 -23.53
CA SER A 190 -2.09 19.94 -23.57
C SER A 190 -1.33 20.78 -24.61
N GLU A 191 -1.88 20.96 -25.81
CA GLU A 191 -1.26 21.76 -26.87
C GLU A 191 -1.22 23.25 -26.54
N TYR A 192 -2.34 23.79 -26.03
CA TYR A 192 -2.41 25.18 -25.61
C TYR A 192 -1.35 25.51 -24.57
N LEU A 193 -1.28 24.71 -23.51
CA LEU A 193 -0.34 24.90 -22.41
C LEU A 193 1.10 24.77 -22.88
N PHE A 194 1.41 23.74 -23.69
CA PHE A 194 2.75 23.56 -24.22
C PHE A 194 3.19 24.78 -25.03
N ASN A 195 2.37 25.25 -25.97
CA ASN A 195 2.72 26.39 -26.81
C ASN A 195 2.96 27.67 -26.00
N LYS A 196 2.18 27.88 -24.93
CA LYS A 196 2.28 29.08 -24.09
C LYS A 196 3.43 29.04 -23.09
N TYR A 197 3.68 27.89 -22.45
CA TYR A 197 4.58 27.78 -21.30
C TYR A 197 5.90 27.05 -21.58
N LYS A 198 6.11 26.43 -22.75
CA LYS A 198 7.34 25.65 -23.03
C LYS A 198 8.65 26.43 -22.83
N ASN A 199 8.63 27.74 -23.07
CA ASN A 199 9.83 28.58 -22.99
C ASN A 199 10.29 28.84 -21.54
N TYR A 200 9.48 28.52 -20.53
CA TYR A 200 9.89 28.58 -19.13
C TYR A 200 10.80 27.41 -18.72
N PHE A 201 10.86 26.36 -19.55
CA PHE A 201 11.62 25.16 -19.26
C PHE A 201 12.92 25.14 -20.07
N ASN A 202 14.04 25.48 -19.44
CA ASN A 202 15.36 25.53 -20.10
C ASN A 202 16.09 24.19 -20.07
N THR A 203 16.46 23.73 -18.88
CA THR A 203 17.19 22.48 -18.67
C THR A 203 16.60 21.75 -17.48
N PHE A 204 16.63 20.43 -17.51
CA PHE A 204 16.17 19.59 -16.42
C PHE A 204 17.36 18.92 -15.74
N GLY A 205 17.51 19.13 -14.44
CA GLY A 205 18.33 18.28 -13.59
C GLY A 205 17.61 16.98 -13.24
N PHE A 206 18.32 16.00 -12.70
CA PHE A 206 17.73 14.73 -12.28
C PHE A 206 16.53 14.91 -11.33
N SER A 207 16.65 15.79 -10.33
CA SER A 207 15.57 16.11 -9.40
C SER A 207 14.36 16.77 -10.07
N ASP A 208 14.54 17.47 -11.20
CA ASP A 208 13.42 18.01 -11.98
C ASP A 208 12.65 16.88 -12.66
N TYR A 209 13.35 15.95 -13.32
CA TYR A 209 12.71 14.78 -13.91
C TYR A 209 11.90 14.00 -12.87
N VAL A 210 12.46 13.82 -11.66
CA VAL A 210 11.78 13.09 -10.58
C VAL A 210 10.48 13.78 -10.18
N ARG A 211 10.53 15.09 -9.89
CA ARG A 211 9.33 15.86 -9.53
C ARG A 211 8.28 15.81 -10.63
N LEU A 212 8.66 16.11 -11.88
CA LEU A 212 7.75 16.09 -13.02
C LEU A 212 7.13 14.69 -13.25
N GLY A 213 7.93 13.64 -13.08
CA GLY A 213 7.48 12.25 -13.22
C GLY A 213 6.46 11.85 -12.16
N ILE A 214 6.68 12.25 -10.90
CA ILE A 214 5.72 12.05 -9.81
C ILE A 214 4.38 12.72 -10.13
N ASP A 215 4.39 13.96 -10.64
CA ASP A 215 3.17 14.69 -11.00
C ASP A 215 2.36 13.96 -12.09
N VAL A 216 3.03 13.44 -13.12
CA VAL A 216 2.38 12.69 -14.21
C VAL A 216 1.88 11.32 -13.73
N TYR A 217 2.65 10.63 -12.89
CA TYR A 217 2.22 9.37 -12.26
C TYR A 217 0.93 9.56 -11.46
N TYR A 218 0.90 10.53 -10.54
CA TYR A 218 -0.26 10.75 -9.69
C TYR A 218 -1.47 11.26 -10.46
N GLN A 219 -1.28 12.09 -11.50
CA GLN A 219 -2.38 12.44 -12.39
C GLN A 219 -3.06 11.19 -12.94
N ARG A 220 -2.28 10.25 -13.51
CA ARG A 220 -2.88 9.05 -14.12
C ARG A 220 -3.48 8.13 -13.07
N TYR A 221 -2.79 7.93 -11.96
CA TYR A 221 -3.26 7.06 -10.88
C TYR A 221 -4.58 7.57 -10.29
N HIS A 222 -4.69 8.87 -9.98
CA HIS A 222 -5.90 9.47 -9.42
C HIS A 222 -7.05 9.55 -10.44
N GLU A 223 -6.75 9.72 -11.73
CA GLU A 223 -7.76 9.63 -12.80
C GLU A 223 -8.41 8.24 -12.81
N ILE A 224 -7.61 7.17 -12.69
CA ILE A 224 -8.12 5.80 -12.65
C ILE A 224 -8.91 5.54 -11.36
N LEU A 225 -8.39 5.94 -10.19
CA LEU A 225 -9.08 5.74 -8.92
C LEU A 225 -10.43 6.46 -8.86
N GLU A 226 -10.53 7.67 -9.41
CA GLU A 226 -11.80 8.40 -9.49
C GLU A 226 -12.83 7.63 -10.34
N ARG A 227 -12.43 7.09 -11.48
CA ARG A 227 -13.32 6.28 -12.33
C ARG A 227 -13.74 4.97 -11.67
N ILE A 228 -12.84 4.31 -10.92
CA ILE A 228 -13.19 3.15 -10.07
C ILE A 228 -14.24 3.55 -9.04
N ARG A 229 -14.06 4.69 -8.37
CA ARG A 229 -15.04 5.22 -7.40
C ARG A 229 -16.42 5.45 -8.02
N LEU A 230 -16.47 5.87 -9.30
CA LEU A 230 -17.71 6.06 -10.08
C LEU A 230 -18.32 4.74 -10.59
N GLY A 231 -17.70 3.59 -10.34
CA GLY A 231 -18.21 2.28 -10.73
C GLY A 231 -17.78 1.83 -12.14
N GLU A 232 -16.76 2.48 -12.73
CA GLU A 232 -16.29 2.17 -14.08
C GLU A 232 -15.21 1.08 -14.14
N SER A 233 -14.96 0.33 -13.07
CA SER A 233 -13.87 -0.66 -12.96
C SER A 233 -13.78 -1.60 -14.17
N ARG A 234 -14.92 -2.09 -14.68
CA ARG A 234 -15.00 -2.97 -15.86
C ARG A 234 -14.55 -2.28 -17.16
N PHE A 235 -14.95 -1.03 -17.37
CA PHE A 235 -14.58 -0.28 -18.57
C PHE A 235 -13.10 0.06 -18.57
N ILE A 236 -12.56 0.41 -17.41
CA ILE A 236 -11.13 0.67 -17.24
C ILE A 236 -10.33 -0.61 -17.50
N ALA A 237 -10.78 -1.76 -16.99
CA ALA A 237 -10.09 -3.03 -17.21
C ALA A 237 -9.99 -3.39 -18.71
N GLU A 238 -11.08 -3.20 -19.46
CA GLU A 238 -11.09 -3.35 -20.92
C GLU A 238 -10.16 -2.34 -21.61
N GLU A 239 -10.24 -1.06 -21.25
CA GLU A 239 -9.43 0.02 -21.84
C GLU A 239 -7.92 -0.20 -21.64
N LEU A 240 -7.51 -0.57 -20.42
CA LEU A 240 -6.09 -0.63 -20.07
C LEU A 240 -5.45 -1.99 -20.36
N PHE A 241 -6.24 -3.07 -20.25
CA PHE A 241 -5.72 -4.44 -20.30
C PHE A 241 -6.39 -5.32 -21.35
N SER A 242 -7.37 -4.80 -22.10
CA SER A 242 -8.14 -5.56 -23.10
C SER A 242 -8.81 -6.80 -22.48
N ASP A 243 -9.21 -6.68 -21.21
CA ASP A 243 -9.91 -7.71 -20.46
C ASP A 243 -10.86 -7.08 -19.44
N ALA A 244 -12.12 -6.92 -19.82
CA ALA A 244 -13.19 -6.43 -18.96
C ALA A 244 -13.39 -7.26 -17.67
N ASN A 245 -12.93 -8.52 -17.63
CA ASN A 245 -13.05 -9.38 -16.45
C ASN A 245 -11.84 -9.28 -15.53
N LYS A 246 -10.79 -8.56 -15.95
CA LYS A 246 -9.63 -8.32 -15.09
C LYS A 246 -10.00 -7.40 -13.95
N HIS A 247 -9.88 -7.88 -12.73
CA HIS A 247 -10.03 -7.02 -11.58
C HIS A 247 -8.77 -6.16 -11.42
N LEU A 248 -9.00 -4.86 -11.19
CA LEU A 248 -7.95 -3.87 -10.98
C LEU A 248 -7.52 -3.77 -9.52
N ILE A 249 -8.45 -4.12 -8.63
CA ILE A 249 -8.31 -4.18 -7.19
C ILE A 249 -8.98 -5.48 -6.76
N GLU A 250 -8.21 -6.40 -6.18
CA GLU A 250 -8.71 -7.70 -5.69
C GLU A 250 -8.38 -7.88 -4.21
N ALA A 251 -9.13 -8.73 -3.52
CA ALA A 251 -8.74 -9.19 -2.20
C ALA A 251 -7.56 -10.16 -2.34
N MET A 252 -6.56 -10.03 -1.47
CA MET A 252 -5.49 -11.03 -1.42
C MET A 252 -6.06 -12.42 -1.03
N PRO A 253 -5.50 -13.53 -1.54
CA PRO A 253 -6.04 -14.86 -1.27
C PRO A 253 -6.21 -15.12 0.22
N GLY A 254 -7.39 -15.62 0.61
CA GLY A 254 -7.74 -15.94 1.99
C GLY A 254 -8.23 -14.78 2.84
N ILE A 255 -8.19 -13.52 2.37
CA ILE A 255 -8.69 -12.37 3.13
C ILE A 255 -10.20 -12.48 3.40
N ALA A 256 -11.00 -12.93 2.43
CA ALA A 256 -12.42 -13.18 2.60
C ALA A 256 -12.77 -14.20 3.70
N VAL A 257 -11.82 -15.05 4.10
CA VAL A 257 -11.96 -15.99 5.24
C VAL A 257 -11.34 -15.41 6.51
N PHE A 258 -10.15 -14.82 6.39
CA PHE A 258 -9.37 -14.33 7.52
C PHE A 258 -10.10 -13.23 8.28
N LEU A 259 -10.63 -12.24 7.55
CA LEU A 259 -11.32 -11.11 8.17
C LEU A 259 -12.50 -11.57 9.05
N PRO A 260 -13.52 -12.29 8.52
CA PRO A 260 -14.64 -12.71 9.35
C PRO A 260 -14.22 -13.70 10.44
N MET A 261 -13.20 -14.54 10.21
CA MET A 261 -12.69 -15.47 11.22
C MET A 261 -12.16 -14.72 12.45
N ILE A 262 -11.22 -13.77 12.30
CA ILE A 262 -10.59 -13.13 13.46
C ILE A 262 -11.50 -12.14 14.19
N LYS A 263 -12.59 -11.71 13.55
CA LYS A 263 -13.68 -10.96 14.18
C LYS A 263 -14.75 -11.85 14.83
N GLY A 264 -14.58 -13.17 14.79
CA GLY A 264 -15.53 -14.10 15.39
C GLY A 264 -16.88 -14.18 14.67
N MET A 265 -16.92 -13.80 13.39
CA MET A 265 -18.15 -13.71 12.61
C MET A 265 -18.51 -15.04 11.91
N ILE A 266 -17.58 -16.01 11.83
CA ILE A 266 -17.85 -17.33 11.26
C ILE A 266 -18.45 -18.25 12.34
N THR A 267 -19.78 -18.24 12.44
CA THR A 267 -20.56 -19.10 13.36
C THR A 267 -21.19 -20.32 12.68
N GLU A 268 -21.43 -20.23 11.38
CA GLU A 268 -22.03 -21.29 10.56
C GLU A 268 -21.18 -21.56 9.31
N TYR A 269 -21.44 -22.69 8.65
CA TYR A 269 -20.81 -23.07 7.38
C TYR A 269 -19.26 -23.07 7.39
N GLN A 270 -18.64 -23.38 8.53
CA GLN A 270 -17.17 -23.39 8.69
C GLN A 270 -16.46 -24.22 7.61
N GLU A 271 -17.05 -25.34 7.15
CA GLU A 271 -16.45 -26.16 6.09
C GLU A 271 -16.33 -25.41 4.75
N LEU A 272 -17.31 -24.57 4.37
CA LEU A 272 -17.24 -23.81 3.12
C LEU A 272 -16.08 -22.81 3.12
N PHE A 273 -15.86 -22.12 4.24
CA PHE A 273 -14.72 -21.23 4.42
C PHE A 273 -13.39 -22.00 4.41
N PHE A 274 -13.36 -23.18 5.03
CA PHE A 274 -12.17 -24.02 5.04
C PHE A 274 -11.79 -24.50 3.63
N ASP A 275 -12.77 -24.97 2.85
CA ASP A 275 -12.56 -25.42 1.47
C ASP A 275 -12.08 -24.27 0.57
N TYR A 276 -12.67 -23.08 0.72
CA TYR A 276 -12.21 -21.87 0.03
C TYR A 276 -10.75 -21.55 0.37
N LEU A 277 -10.37 -21.68 1.65
CA LEU A 277 -9.02 -21.40 2.14
C LEU A 277 -7.98 -22.39 1.58
N ILE A 278 -8.32 -23.68 1.54
CA ILE A 278 -7.49 -24.72 0.92
C ILE A 278 -7.26 -24.40 -0.56
N LYS A 279 -8.34 -24.13 -1.30
CA LYS A 279 -8.26 -23.79 -2.73
C LYS A 279 -7.41 -22.52 -2.96
N SER A 280 -7.56 -21.51 -2.12
CA SER A 280 -6.76 -20.29 -2.17
C SER A 280 -5.26 -20.57 -1.97
N TYR A 281 -4.93 -21.43 -0.99
CA TYR A 281 -3.55 -21.85 -0.74
C TYR A 281 -2.96 -22.64 -1.92
N GLU A 282 -3.73 -23.57 -2.49
CA GLU A 282 -3.31 -24.40 -3.62
C GLU A 282 -3.07 -23.55 -4.87
N ASN A 283 -4.01 -22.66 -5.21
CA ASN A 283 -3.88 -21.73 -6.33
C ASN A 283 -2.65 -20.82 -6.18
N LYS A 284 -2.40 -20.31 -4.96
CA LYS A 284 -1.27 -19.41 -4.71
C LYS A 284 0.08 -20.12 -4.77
N THR A 285 0.16 -21.36 -4.29
CA THR A 285 1.45 -22.06 -4.09
C THR A 285 1.73 -23.14 -5.13
N GLY A 286 0.74 -23.57 -5.90
CA GLY A 286 0.80 -24.74 -6.76
C GLY A 286 0.96 -26.06 -5.99
N LYS A 287 0.66 -26.08 -4.68
CA LYS A 287 0.91 -27.24 -3.80
C LYS A 287 -0.36 -27.69 -3.10
N THR A 288 -0.70 -28.97 -3.26
CA THR A 288 -1.77 -29.67 -2.53
C THR A 288 -1.30 -30.14 -1.16
N LEU A 289 -2.17 -30.07 -0.15
CA LEU A 289 -1.92 -30.65 1.18
C LEU A 289 -2.29 -32.13 1.21
N SER A 290 -1.58 -32.95 1.99
CA SER A 290 -1.98 -34.34 2.18
C SER A 290 -3.24 -34.45 3.02
N ASN A 291 -4.06 -35.49 2.81
CA ASN A 291 -5.32 -35.71 3.55
C ASN A 291 -5.16 -35.59 5.08
N LYS A 292 -4.10 -36.19 5.65
CA LYS A 292 -3.79 -36.08 7.08
C LYS A 292 -3.54 -34.63 7.54
N LYS A 293 -2.88 -33.82 6.71
CA LYS A 293 -2.64 -32.39 6.99
C LYS A 293 -3.93 -31.58 6.86
N ILE A 294 -4.78 -31.89 5.86
CA ILE A 294 -6.09 -31.27 5.67
C ILE A 294 -6.96 -31.51 6.90
N GLU A 295 -7.09 -32.75 7.37
CA GLU A 295 -7.90 -33.06 8.57
C GLU A 295 -7.39 -32.35 9.82
N SER A 296 -6.07 -32.23 9.97
CA SER A 296 -5.46 -31.50 11.09
C SER A 296 -5.75 -30.00 10.99
N ALA A 297 -5.55 -29.41 9.80
CA ALA A 297 -5.81 -28.01 9.53
C ALA A 297 -7.29 -27.65 9.71
N ARG A 298 -8.21 -28.54 9.32
CA ARG A 298 -9.66 -28.38 9.52
C ARG A 298 -10.01 -28.24 11.00
N LYS A 299 -9.49 -29.15 11.84
CA LYS A 299 -9.70 -29.11 13.29
C LYS A 299 -9.16 -27.82 13.91
N TYR A 300 -7.97 -27.38 13.48
CA TYR A 300 -7.39 -26.12 13.94
C TYR A 300 -8.20 -24.91 13.49
N PHE A 301 -8.61 -24.85 12.22
CA PHE A 301 -9.45 -23.78 11.70
C PHE A 301 -10.77 -23.65 12.48
N TYR A 302 -11.44 -24.76 12.78
CA TYR A 302 -12.68 -24.73 13.58
C TYR A 302 -12.42 -24.23 15.00
N SER A 303 -11.29 -24.64 15.61
CA SER A 303 -10.86 -24.12 16.91
C SER A 303 -10.58 -22.62 16.86
N LEU A 304 -10.00 -22.10 15.78
CA LEU A 304 -9.75 -20.66 15.61
C LEU A 304 -11.07 -19.90 15.51
N CYS A 305 -12.02 -20.37 14.69
CA CYS A 305 -13.36 -19.78 14.62
C CYS A 305 -14.02 -19.71 16.01
N ASN A 306 -14.03 -20.81 16.75
CA ASN A 306 -14.60 -20.87 18.10
C ASN A 306 -13.84 -19.99 19.11
N HIS A 307 -12.52 -19.83 18.94
CA HIS A 307 -11.70 -18.97 19.78
C HIS A 307 -12.05 -17.50 19.56
N PHE A 308 -12.06 -17.04 18.30
CA PHE A 308 -12.31 -15.64 17.98
C PHE A 308 -13.78 -15.22 18.11
N GLN A 309 -14.74 -16.16 18.08
CA GLN A 309 -16.11 -15.88 18.53
C GLN A 309 -16.17 -15.38 19.97
N LYS A 310 -15.28 -15.90 20.84
CA LYS A 310 -15.20 -15.50 22.26
C LYS A 310 -14.30 -14.30 22.49
N LEU A 311 -13.24 -14.18 21.70
CA LEU A 311 -12.18 -13.18 21.85
C LEU A 311 -11.82 -12.58 20.48
N PRO A 312 -12.71 -11.76 19.88
CA PRO A 312 -12.43 -11.15 18.58
C PRO A 312 -11.23 -10.21 18.67
N MET A 313 -10.45 -10.15 17.60
CA MET A 313 -9.27 -9.29 17.52
C MET A 313 -9.65 -7.86 17.14
N LYS A 314 -8.89 -6.90 17.68
CA LYS A 314 -8.83 -5.56 17.09
C LYS A 314 -8.06 -5.60 15.77
N THR A 315 -8.41 -4.74 14.83
CA THR A 315 -7.83 -4.76 13.48
C THR A 315 -7.51 -3.37 12.99
N ALA A 316 -6.34 -3.22 12.37
CA ALA A 316 -5.97 -1.98 11.69
C ALA A 316 -5.34 -2.22 10.33
N ILE A 317 -5.67 -1.33 9.39
CA ILE A 317 -4.92 -1.15 8.14
C ILE A 317 -3.86 -0.08 8.35
N VAL A 318 -2.66 -0.34 7.84
CA VAL A 318 -1.50 0.53 7.96
C VAL A 318 -0.78 0.63 6.62
N THR A 319 -1.05 1.68 5.84
CA THR A 319 -0.51 1.87 4.49
C THR A 319 0.28 3.17 4.34
N SER A 320 1.25 3.17 3.42
CA SER A 320 1.96 4.38 2.95
C SER A 320 1.19 5.15 1.88
N SER A 321 0.01 4.68 1.45
CA SER A 321 -0.92 5.47 0.63
C SER A 321 -1.58 6.57 1.46
N ILE A 322 -1.96 7.67 0.82
CA ILE A 322 -2.77 8.72 1.46
C ILE A 322 -4.21 8.24 1.68
N PHE A 323 -4.94 8.91 2.57
CA PHE A 323 -6.32 8.51 2.91
C PHE A 323 -7.26 8.47 1.69
N TYR A 324 -7.13 9.44 0.78
CA TYR A 324 -7.96 9.47 -0.44
C TYR A 324 -7.84 8.19 -1.28
N GLU A 325 -6.61 7.69 -1.46
CA GLU A 325 -6.34 6.47 -2.23
C GLU A 325 -6.83 5.24 -1.47
N ALA A 326 -6.46 5.14 -0.19
CA ALA A 326 -6.82 4.01 0.66
C ALA A 326 -8.34 3.85 0.80
N ASP A 327 -9.10 4.94 0.94
CA ASP A 327 -10.56 4.86 1.05
C ASP A 327 -11.21 4.27 -0.21
N ILE A 328 -10.76 4.68 -1.40
CA ILE A 328 -11.28 4.15 -2.67
C ILE A 328 -10.94 2.65 -2.79
N VAL A 329 -9.68 2.30 -2.53
CA VAL A 329 -9.19 0.92 -2.64
C VAL A 329 -9.91 0.01 -1.64
N LEU A 330 -10.04 0.42 -0.38
CA LEU A 330 -10.70 -0.38 0.65
C LEU A 330 -12.19 -0.55 0.38
N ARG A 331 -12.88 0.46 -0.17
CA ARG A 331 -14.27 0.30 -0.60
C ARG A 331 -14.40 -0.71 -1.73
N GLU A 332 -13.51 -0.66 -2.72
CA GLU A 332 -13.56 -1.59 -3.85
C GLU A 332 -13.24 -3.02 -3.41
N VAL A 333 -12.20 -3.23 -2.59
CA VAL A 333 -11.86 -4.57 -2.10
C VAL A 333 -12.99 -5.16 -1.24
N PHE A 334 -13.69 -4.34 -0.45
CA PHE A 334 -14.84 -4.81 0.33
C PHE A 334 -16.04 -5.18 -0.55
N LYS A 335 -16.27 -4.50 -1.67
CA LYS A 335 -17.26 -4.96 -2.67
C LYS A 335 -16.88 -6.31 -3.28
N VAL A 336 -15.58 -6.53 -3.55
CA VAL A 336 -15.09 -7.82 -4.05
C VAL A 336 -15.32 -8.92 -3.01
N ILE A 337 -14.92 -8.69 -1.76
CA ILE A 337 -15.14 -9.64 -0.65
C ILE A 337 -16.64 -9.91 -0.45
N TYR A 338 -17.48 -8.87 -0.51
CA TYR A 338 -18.93 -9.02 -0.46
C TYR A 338 -19.43 -9.96 -1.55
N SER A 339 -18.98 -9.77 -2.81
CA SER A 339 -19.35 -10.62 -3.93
C SER A 339 -18.87 -12.07 -3.73
N GLU A 340 -17.64 -12.27 -3.29
CA GLU A 340 -17.07 -13.59 -3.01
C GLU A 340 -17.87 -14.33 -1.94
N LEU A 341 -18.16 -13.69 -0.80
CA LEU A 341 -18.95 -14.26 0.27
C LEU A 341 -20.39 -14.53 -0.18
N ASN A 342 -20.96 -13.65 -1.00
CA ASN A 342 -22.29 -13.83 -1.55
C ASN A 342 -22.38 -15.05 -2.48
N HIS A 343 -21.31 -15.38 -3.20
CA HIS A 343 -21.24 -16.59 -4.02
C HIS A 343 -20.90 -17.85 -3.22
N LEU A 344 -20.05 -17.72 -2.19
CA LEU A 344 -19.60 -18.83 -1.37
C LEU A 344 -20.73 -19.41 -0.51
N LEU A 345 -21.59 -18.56 0.04
CA LEU A 345 -22.55 -18.96 1.07
C LEU A 345 -23.97 -19.20 0.50
N PRO A 346 -24.68 -20.23 1.01
CA PRO A 346 -26.08 -20.46 0.67
C PRO A 346 -26.96 -19.36 1.28
N ASP A 347 -28.12 -19.10 0.65
CA ASP A 347 -29.08 -18.13 1.16
C ASP A 347 -29.56 -18.52 2.56
N SER A 348 -29.33 -17.62 3.53
CA SER A 348 -29.51 -17.86 4.97
C SER A 348 -29.49 -16.54 5.74
N ASP A 349 -30.01 -16.54 6.97
CA ASP A 349 -29.86 -15.41 7.89
C ASP A 349 -28.39 -15.12 8.20
N PHE A 350 -27.60 -16.17 8.41
CA PHE A 350 -26.16 -16.07 8.60
C PHE A 350 -25.48 -15.30 7.46
N LYS A 351 -25.75 -15.69 6.20
CA LYS A 351 -25.20 -15.02 5.02
C LYS A 351 -25.57 -13.54 5.00
N ARG A 352 -26.85 -13.22 5.14
CA ARG A 352 -27.35 -11.83 5.09
C ARG A 352 -26.71 -10.96 6.16
N ASN A 353 -26.63 -11.47 7.39
CA ASN A 353 -25.98 -10.77 8.51
C ASN A 353 -24.48 -10.57 8.29
N LEU A 354 -23.79 -11.58 7.73
CA LEU A 354 -22.35 -11.51 7.48
C LEU A 354 -22.02 -10.50 6.38
N ILE A 355 -22.68 -10.60 5.22
CA ILE A 355 -22.35 -9.75 4.07
C ILE A 355 -22.68 -8.27 4.33
N GLU A 356 -23.69 -7.98 5.17
CA GLU A 356 -23.99 -6.60 5.59
C GLU A 356 -22.78 -5.95 6.30
N LYS A 357 -22.01 -6.73 7.07
CA LYS A 357 -20.78 -6.24 7.72
C LYS A 357 -19.63 -5.97 6.75
N PHE A 358 -19.72 -6.43 5.50
CA PHE A 358 -18.75 -6.14 4.43
C PHE A 358 -19.23 -5.03 3.48
N SER A 359 -20.34 -4.35 3.78
CA SER A 359 -20.79 -3.18 3.00
C SER A 359 -19.93 -1.93 3.22
N ASP A 360 -19.25 -1.83 4.36
CA ASP A 360 -18.32 -0.75 4.72
C ASP A 360 -17.14 -1.33 5.49
N TYR A 361 -15.92 -0.99 5.08
CA TYR A 361 -14.70 -1.46 5.73
C TYR A 361 -14.58 -0.98 7.19
N ASN A 362 -15.30 0.07 7.58
CA ASN A 362 -15.33 0.59 8.95
C ASN A 362 -16.06 -0.33 9.94
N PHE A 363 -16.91 -1.25 9.46
CA PHE A 363 -17.46 -2.30 10.34
C PHE A 363 -16.40 -3.34 10.72
N TYR A 364 -15.31 -3.39 9.96
CA TYR A 364 -14.24 -4.33 10.16
C TYR A 364 -13.02 -3.69 10.84
N TYR A 365 -12.44 -2.65 10.25
CA TYR A 365 -11.21 -2.04 10.78
C TYR A 365 -11.54 -1.09 11.92
N ASP A 366 -10.99 -1.38 13.11
CA ASP A 366 -11.08 -0.49 14.27
C ASP A 366 -10.20 0.75 14.09
N ALA A 367 -9.19 0.68 13.21
CA ALA A 367 -8.40 1.82 12.80
C ALA A 367 -7.93 1.69 11.34
N VAL A 368 -7.94 2.82 10.63
CA VAL A 368 -7.24 2.97 9.35
C VAL A 368 -6.15 4.02 9.57
N VAL A 369 -4.91 3.64 9.27
CA VAL A 369 -3.72 4.49 9.37
C VAL A 369 -3.06 4.56 8.00
N THR A 370 -2.84 5.79 7.54
CA THR A 370 -2.42 6.12 6.19
C THR A 370 -1.24 7.10 6.23
N ALA A 371 -0.63 7.40 5.10
CA ALA A 371 0.39 8.44 5.03
C ALA A 371 -0.13 9.81 5.50
N SER A 372 -1.45 10.07 5.38
CA SER A 372 -2.09 11.30 5.86
C SER A 372 -2.09 11.44 7.40
N ASP A 373 -1.83 10.35 8.14
CA ASP A 373 -1.68 10.38 9.60
C ASP A 373 -0.23 10.69 10.05
N SER A 374 0.70 10.85 9.10
CA SER A 374 2.12 11.08 9.36
C SER A 374 2.71 12.08 8.35
N SER A 375 4.02 12.05 8.16
CA SER A 375 4.72 12.84 7.13
C SER A 375 5.55 11.90 6.25
N GLU A 376 5.82 12.34 5.02
CA GLU A 376 6.59 11.58 4.02
C GLU A 376 7.91 11.02 4.58
N ILE A 377 8.63 11.84 5.36
CA ILE A 377 9.92 11.46 5.98
C ILE A 377 9.80 10.42 7.10
N ARG A 378 8.58 10.07 7.51
CA ARG A 378 8.27 9.12 8.60
C ARG A 378 7.42 7.94 8.11
N LEU A 379 7.26 7.76 6.80
CA LEU A 379 6.63 6.56 6.24
C LEU A 379 7.54 5.34 6.37
N LYS A 380 7.05 4.16 5.97
CA LYS A 380 7.84 2.91 6.01
C LYS A 380 9.19 3.13 5.26
N PRO A 381 10.35 2.74 5.83
CA PRO A 381 10.53 1.77 6.91
C PRO A 381 10.45 2.31 8.35
N HIS A 382 10.14 3.58 8.56
CA HIS A 382 9.97 4.11 9.92
C HIS A 382 8.74 3.47 10.59
N ARG A 383 8.82 3.28 11.91
CA ARG A 383 7.79 2.58 12.72
C ARG A 383 6.48 3.35 12.92
N ASP A 384 6.46 4.60 12.48
CA ASP A 384 5.55 5.63 12.99
C ASP A 384 4.08 5.26 12.69
N LEU A 385 3.76 4.80 11.47
CA LEU A 385 2.40 4.37 11.12
C LEU A 385 1.91 3.20 11.97
N TYR A 386 2.73 2.18 12.20
CA TYR A 386 2.37 1.05 13.07
C TYR A 386 2.26 1.48 14.54
N SER A 387 3.07 2.44 14.98
CA SER A 387 2.97 3.01 16.33
C SER A 387 1.65 3.77 16.52
N ILE A 388 1.23 4.54 15.51
CA ILE A 388 -0.08 5.21 15.47
C ILE A 388 -1.20 4.17 15.49
N ALA A 389 -1.07 3.06 14.75
CA ALA A 389 -2.06 1.98 14.75
C ALA A 389 -2.21 1.37 16.15
N LEU A 390 -1.10 1.01 16.82
CA LEU A 390 -1.13 0.49 18.19
C LEU A 390 -1.79 1.47 19.17
N TYR A 391 -1.53 2.77 19.02
CA TYR A 391 -2.18 3.83 19.80
C TYR A 391 -3.69 3.92 19.52
N LYS A 392 -4.11 4.01 18.25
CA LYS A 392 -5.54 4.08 17.86
C LYS A 392 -6.32 2.84 18.32
N LEU A 393 -5.68 1.66 18.28
CA LEU A 393 -6.25 0.41 18.79
C LEU A 393 -6.23 0.32 20.33
N ASN A 394 -5.65 1.28 21.03
CA ASN A 394 -5.47 1.28 22.49
C ASN A 394 -4.82 -0.02 22.99
N ILE A 395 -3.72 -0.44 22.35
CA ILE A 395 -2.94 -1.62 22.77
C ILE A 395 -1.85 -1.16 23.73
N PRO A 396 -1.84 -1.65 24.99
CA PRO A 396 -0.78 -1.33 25.93
C PRO A 396 0.53 -2.00 25.50
N LYS A 397 1.67 -1.37 25.82
CA LYS A 397 3.00 -1.89 25.45
C LYS A 397 3.26 -3.34 25.92
N ASN A 398 2.71 -3.73 27.06
CA ASN A 398 2.83 -5.09 27.62
C ASN A 398 2.04 -6.16 26.83
N ASP A 399 1.26 -5.76 25.84
CA ASP A 399 0.50 -6.65 24.96
C ASP A 399 1.03 -6.62 23.51
N PHE A 400 2.14 -5.93 23.23
CA PHE A 400 2.72 -5.90 21.87
C PHE A 400 3.16 -7.30 21.39
N ASP A 401 3.47 -8.20 22.32
CA ASP A 401 3.76 -9.62 22.06
C ASP A 401 2.52 -10.46 21.68
N LYS A 402 1.33 -9.87 21.81
CA LYS A 402 0.03 -10.44 21.44
C LYS A 402 -0.55 -9.78 20.19
N VAL A 403 0.22 -8.92 19.53
CA VAL A 403 -0.15 -8.32 18.25
C VAL A 403 0.55 -9.08 17.13
N ILE A 404 -0.19 -9.42 16.09
CA ILE A 404 0.37 -9.95 14.84
C ILE A 404 0.39 -8.84 13.78
N GLY A 405 1.53 -8.71 13.09
CA GLY A 405 1.70 -7.81 11.97
C GLY A 405 1.86 -8.57 10.66
N PHE A 406 1.14 -8.16 9.62
CA PHE A 406 1.24 -8.71 8.27
C PHE A 406 1.74 -7.67 7.28
N GLU A 407 2.74 -8.05 6.47
CA GLU A 407 3.40 -7.17 5.51
C GLU A 407 3.93 -7.97 4.31
N ASP A 408 4.05 -7.34 3.17
CA ASP A 408 4.55 -7.95 1.94
C ASP A 408 5.92 -7.37 1.53
N SER A 409 6.42 -6.34 2.22
CA SER A 409 7.63 -5.60 1.84
C SER A 409 8.76 -5.63 2.90
N GLU A 410 10.02 -5.43 2.48
CA GLU A 410 11.14 -5.29 3.43
C GLU A 410 10.94 -4.06 4.34
N SER A 411 10.59 -2.92 3.74
CA SER A 411 10.39 -1.67 4.47
C SER A 411 9.31 -1.80 5.55
N GLY A 412 8.22 -2.48 5.22
CA GLY A 412 7.13 -2.79 6.12
C GLY A 412 7.46 -3.75 7.24
N THR A 413 8.14 -4.86 6.95
CA THR A 413 8.57 -5.79 8.01
C THR A 413 9.53 -5.14 9.00
N ILE A 414 10.39 -4.23 8.55
CA ILE A 414 11.20 -3.37 9.43
C ILE A 414 10.30 -2.48 10.29
N ALA A 415 9.33 -1.79 9.69
CA ALA A 415 8.44 -0.86 10.39
C ALA A 415 7.61 -1.55 11.50
N ILE A 416 7.04 -2.74 11.23
CA ILE A 416 6.30 -3.56 12.22
C ILE A 416 7.20 -3.89 13.42
N ARG A 417 8.39 -4.43 13.14
CA ARG A 417 9.34 -4.90 14.16
C ARG A 417 9.89 -3.74 14.99
N ALA A 418 10.13 -2.61 14.34
CA ALA A 418 10.58 -1.37 14.95
C ALA A 418 9.48 -0.70 15.80
N ALA A 419 8.20 -0.97 15.53
CA ALA A 419 7.07 -0.52 16.34
C ALA A 419 6.87 -1.36 17.62
N GLY A 420 7.67 -2.42 17.81
CA GLY A 420 7.61 -3.29 18.98
C GLY A 420 6.86 -4.60 18.75
N ILE A 421 6.37 -4.86 17.54
CA ILE A 421 5.58 -6.06 17.23
C ILE A 421 6.52 -7.20 16.84
N GLY A 422 6.70 -8.13 17.79
CA GLY A 422 7.61 -9.26 17.62
C GLY A 422 7.08 -10.36 16.69
N LEU A 423 5.75 -10.51 16.57
CA LEU A 423 5.11 -11.49 15.68
C LEU A 423 4.81 -10.83 14.32
N CYS A 424 5.84 -10.75 13.48
CA CYS A 424 5.76 -10.18 12.14
C CYS A 424 5.78 -11.31 11.09
N ALA A 425 4.70 -11.45 10.32
CA ALA A 425 4.58 -12.39 9.23
C ALA A 425 4.70 -11.67 7.88
N ALA A 426 5.80 -11.91 7.17
CA ALA A 426 5.94 -11.51 5.79
C ALA A 426 5.08 -12.42 4.89
N VAL A 427 4.22 -11.86 4.06
CA VAL A 427 3.36 -12.54 3.10
C VAL A 427 3.70 -12.11 1.67
N PRO A 428 4.93 -12.42 1.19
CA PRO A 428 5.37 -11.93 -0.11
C PRO A 428 4.49 -12.48 -1.25
N PHE A 429 4.33 -11.67 -2.28
CA PHE A 429 3.70 -12.05 -3.54
C PHE A 429 4.69 -11.86 -4.70
N THR A 430 4.25 -12.05 -5.95
CA THR A 430 5.14 -12.15 -7.11
C THR A 430 6.08 -10.95 -7.21
N GLN A 431 5.55 -9.74 -7.05
CA GLN A 431 6.28 -8.48 -7.22
C GLN A 431 7.24 -8.16 -6.06
N THR A 432 6.99 -8.64 -4.85
CA THR A 432 7.87 -8.43 -3.67
C THR A 432 8.68 -9.66 -3.27
N SER A 433 8.60 -10.75 -4.03
CA SER A 433 9.29 -12.02 -3.75
C SER A 433 10.82 -11.89 -3.64
N GLY A 434 11.41 -10.85 -4.26
CA GLY A 434 12.84 -10.55 -4.23
C GLY A 434 13.29 -9.69 -3.04
N HIS A 435 12.39 -9.22 -2.17
CA HIS A 435 12.73 -8.40 -1.02
C HIS A 435 13.43 -9.19 0.10
N ASN A 436 14.18 -8.47 0.95
CA ASN A 436 14.87 -9.06 2.09
C ASN A 436 14.00 -9.04 3.34
N PHE A 437 13.37 -10.18 3.64
CA PHE A 437 12.48 -10.36 4.79
C PHE A 437 13.18 -10.80 6.09
N LYS A 438 14.49 -10.52 6.25
CA LYS A 438 15.22 -10.90 7.48
C LYS A 438 14.64 -10.31 8.75
N ALA A 439 13.96 -9.17 8.67
CA ALA A 439 13.30 -8.55 9.82
C ALA A 439 12.10 -9.38 10.30
N ALA A 440 11.40 -10.09 9.40
CA ALA A 440 10.21 -10.86 9.75
C ALA A 440 10.51 -12.04 10.67
N SER A 441 9.52 -12.40 11.48
CA SER A 441 9.54 -13.64 12.26
C SER A 441 9.21 -14.82 11.35
N TYR A 442 8.24 -14.67 10.45
CA TYR A 442 7.87 -15.71 9.48
C TYR A 442 7.86 -15.16 8.07
N ILE A 443 8.17 -16.02 7.10
CA ILE A 443 8.01 -15.76 5.67
C ILE A 443 7.02 -16.79 5.15
N CYS A 444 5.77 -16.37 4.93
CA CYS A 444 4.65 -17.20 4.53
C CYS A 444 4.34 -16.94 3.04
N LYS A 445 5.03 -17.68 2.16
CA LYS A 445 4.89 -17.54 0.70
C LYS A 445 3.50 -17.94 0.18
N GLY A 446 2.78 -18.77 0.94
CA GLY A 446 1.38 -19.09 0.68
C GLY A 446 0.40 -18.05 1.24
N GLY A 447 0.89 -16.89 1.70
CA GLY A 447 0.09 -15.78 2.21
C GLY A 447 -0.65 -16.11 3.50
N ILE A 448 -1.76 -15.39 3.72
CA ILE A 448 -2.68 -15.63 4.83
C ILE A 448 -3.20 -17.08 4.90
N PRO A 449 -3.50 -17.78 3.78
CA PRO A 449 -3.87 -19.19 3.82
C PRO A 449 -2.80 -20.08 4.47
N GLU A 450 -1.51 -19.84 4.20
CA GLU A 450 -0.43 -20.58 4.86
C GLU A 450 -0.38 -20.30 6.37
N VAL A 451 -0.57 -19.04 6.78
CA VAL A 451 -0.59 -18.65 8.19
C VAL A 451 -1.71 -19.37 8.96
N ILE A 452 -2.89 -19.48 8.38
CA ILE A 452 -4.02 -20.17 9.03
C ILE A 452 -3.82 -21.69 8.98
N LEU A 453 -3.62 -22.26 7.79
CA LEU A 453 -3.65 -23.71 7.56
C LEU A 453 -2.45 -24.45 8.15
N LYS A 454 -1.25 -23.84 8.12
CA LYS A 454 -0.02 -24.49 8.59
C LYS A 454 0.46 -24.00 9.95
N HIS A 455 0.17 -22.75 10.27
CA HIS A 455 0.71 -22.11 11.46
C HIS A 455 -0.32 -21.87 12.55
N ASN A 456 -1.62 -22.13 12.31
CA ASN A 456 -2.68 -21.91 13.30
C ASN A 456 -2.66 -20.46 13.86
N LEU A 457 -2.37 -19.47 13.00
CA LEU A 457 -2.13 -18.07 13.41
C LEU A 457 -1.03 -17.89 14.48
N PHE A 458 -0.12 -18.86 14.60
CA PHE A 458 0.95 -18.91 15.60
C PHE A 458 0.45 -18.96 17.05
N LEU A 459 -0.80 -19.38 17.26
CA LEU A 459 -1.37 -19.73 18.56
C LEU A 459 -0.91 -21.12 19.04
#